data_AF-A0A3D0DYM8-F1
#
_entry.id   AF-A0A3D0DYM8-F1
#
_cell.length_a   1.000
_cell.length_b   1.000
_cell.length_c   1.000
_cell.angle_alpha   90.00
_cell.angle_beta   90.00
_cell.angle_gamma   90.00
#
_symmetry.space_group_name_H-M   'P 1'
#
loop_
_entity.id
_entity.type
_entity.pdbx_description
1 polymer ?
#
loop_
_entity_poly.entity_id
_entity_poly.type
_entity_poly.pdbx_seq_one_letter_code
_entity_poly.pdbx_strand_id
1 'polypeptide(L)'
;MSTLEQLLKPISEAVPCGEDMAFSPELDAIAQARKADDPSLEQGAWVTTLKEADWKFVAKRCAALIETRSKDLQLAVWLAEANAKTAGLRGLGEALELIAALCERYWDGLYPLPDEDGFERRIGNLSWIAARVPQLAAECPVTEGAAFSMRDIETARTHGADAIADIEAARKRTSKAFYAALVADGTYCLDVLVALEQAVDARLGADGPSFGNARSALQNLVHFATPAAG
;
A
#
# COMPACT_ATOMS: atom_id res chain seq x y z
N MET A 1 6.66 0.28 16.41
CA MET A 1 5.57 0.64 15.49
C MET A 1 4.27 0.42 16.22
N SER A 2 3.26 1.24 15.94
CA SER A 2 1.93 1.07 16.50
C SER A 2 1.28 -0.18 15.90
N THR A 3 0.67 -0.99 16.75
CA THR A 3 -0.10 -2.18 16.35
C THR A 3 -1.44 -1.78 15.75
N LEU A 4 -2.06 -2.67 14.96
CA LEU A 4 -3.41 -2.46 14.45
C LEU A 4 -4.41 -2.09 15.56
N GLU A 5 -4.35 -2.79 16.70
CA GLU A 5 -5.20 -2.50 17.86
C GLU A 5 -5.00 -1.08 18.41
N GLN A 6 -3.76 -0.59 18.46
CA GLN A 6 -3.47 0.79 18.89
C GLN A 6 -4.03 1.81 17.91
N LEU A 7 -3.84 1.59 16.60
CA LEU A 7 -4.34 2.50 15.56
C LEU A 7 -5.87 2.55 15.51
N LEU A 8 -6.56 1.51 15.97
CA LEU A 8 -8.02 1.44 16.00
C LEU A 8 -8.66 1.94 17.30
N LYS A 9 -7.88 2.32 18.32
CA LYS A 9 -8.43 2.98 19.51
C LYS A 9 -9.07 4.32 19.13
N PRO A 10 -10.22 4.70 19.70
CA PRO A 10 -10.81 6.01 19.45
C PRO A 10 -9.83 7.12 19.88
N ILE A 11 -9.83 8.25 19.18
CA ILE A 11 -8.99 9.40 19.52
C ILE A 11 -9.35 9.93 20.91
N SER A 12 -10.65 10.02 21.21
CA SER A 12 -11.19 10.32 22.53
C SER A 12 -12.60 9.74 22.68
N GLU A 13 -13.12 9.69 23.90
CA GLU A 13 -14.51 9.25 24.15
C GLU A 13 -15.54 10.20 23.51
N ALA A 14 -15.29 11.51 23.55
CA ALA A 14 -16.21 12.51 23.02
C ALA A 14 -16.14 12.65 21.50
N VAL A 15 -14.95 12.47 20.91
CA VAL A 15 -14.70 12.60 19.47
C VAL A 15 -13.88 11.39 19.01
N PRO A 16 -14.51 10.23 18.76
CA PRO A 16 -13.80 8.98 18.46
C PRO A 16 -12.94 9.04 17.20
N CYS A 17 -13.36 9.81 16.19
CA CYS A 17 -12.63 9.99 14.94
C CYS A 17 -11.63 11.15 14.97
N GLY A 18 -11.61 11.95 16.03
CA GLY A 18 -10.74 13.12 16.13
C GLY A 18 -11.15 14.27 15.22
N GLU A 19 -10.20 14.86 14.52
CA GLU A 19 -10.42 16.08 13.72
C GLU A 19 -10.09 15.92 12.23
N ASP A 20 -10.57 16.85 11.41
CA ASP A 20 -10.22 16.90 9.99
C ASP A 20 -8.78 17.37 9.82
N MET A 21 -7.97 16.57 9.13
CA MET A 21 -6.57 16.90 8.82
C MET A 21 -6.42 17.61 7.47
N ALA A 22 -7.53 17.89 6.78
CA ALA A 22 -7.51 18.67 5.54
C ALA A 22 -6.77 19.99 5.73
N PHE A 23 -5.83 20.28 4.82
CA PHE A 23 -4.99 21.48 4.83
C PHE A 23 -4.06 21.63 6.05
N SER A 24 -3.85 20.57 6.83
CA SER A 24 -2.87 20.59 7.91
C SER A 24 -1.43 20.58 7.36
N PRO A 25 -0.51 21.32 7.99
CA PRO A 25 0.90 21.29 7.60
C PRO A 25 1.53 19.90 7.76
N GLU A 26 1.00 19.06 8.66
CA GLU A 26 1.42 17.67 8.80
C GLU A 26 1.07 16.84 7.56
N LEU A 27 -0.13 17.00 6.99
CA LEU A 27 -0.56 16.28 5.79
C LEU A 27 0.19 16.78 4.55
N ASP A 28 0.48 18.08 4.47
CA ASP A 28 1.36 18.67 3.45
C ASP A 28 2.79 18.11 3.52
N ALA A 29 3.35 17.98 4.73
CA ALA A 29 4.68 17.40 4.92
C ALA A 29 4.73 15.93 4.48
N ILE A 30 3.68 15.16 4.77
CA ILE A 30 3.57 13.76 4.31
C ILE A 30 3.45 13.72 2.78
N ALA A 31 2.59 14.54 2.18
CA ALA A 31 2.43 14.62 0.74
C ALA A 31 3.76 14.99 0.05
N GLN A 32 4.52 15.92 0.62
CA GLN A 32 5.84 16.30 0.11
C GLN A 32 6.85 15.16 0.26
N ALA A 33 6.85 14.42 1.37
CA ALA A 33 7.74 13.29 1.59
C ALA A 33 7.47 12.10 0.64
N ARG A 34 6.24 11.97 0.13
CA ARG A 34 5.86 10.95 -0.87
C ARG A 34 6.34 11.25 -2.29
N LYS A 35 6.69 12.50 -2.61
CA LYS A 35 7.14 12.87 -3.95
C LYS A 35 8.57 12.41 -4.19
N ALA A 36 8.78 11.72 -5.31
CA ALA A 36 10.08 11.40 -5.88
C ALA A 36 10.20 12.03 -7.27
N ASP A 37 11.42 12.38 -7.67
CA ASP A 37 11.71 12.84 -9.02
C ASP A 37 11.72 11.64 -9.99
N ASP A 38 11.27 11.86 -11.22
CA ASP A 38 11.29 10.83 -12.26
C ASP A 38 12.71 10.72 -12.85
N PRO A 39 13.40 9.58 -12.68
CA PRO A 39 14.77 9.40 -13.18
C PRO A 39 14.85 9.35 -14.72
N SER A 40 13.71 9.16 -15.42
CA SER A 40 13.66 9.11 -16.89
C SER A 40 13.60 10.49 -17.55
N LEU A 41 13.40 11.56 -16.77
CA LEU A 41 13.36 12.93 -17.29
C LEU A 41 14.77 13.53 -17.37
N GLU A 42 15.10 14.16 -18.50
CA GLU A 42 16.38 14.87 -18.67
C GLU A 42 16.47 16.07 -17.70
N GLN A 43 17.48 16.07 -16.82
CA GLN A 43 17.70 17.14 -15.84
C GLN A 43 18.28 18.44 -16.44
N GLY A 44 18.50 18.50 -17.75
CA GLY A 44 19.14 19.63 -18.42
C GLY A 44 20.59 19.85 -17.95
N ALA A 45 21.07 21.10 -18.02
CA ALA A 45 22.47 21.45 -17.71
C ALA A 45 22.84 21.44 -16.22
N TRP A 46 21.86 21.22 -15.32
CA TRP A 46 22.05 21.22 -13.88
C TRP A 46 21.70 19.83 -13.34
N VAL A 47 22.71 18.98 -13.18
CA VAL A 47 22.54 17.67 -12.53
C VAL A 47 22.31 17.90 -11.04
N THR A 48 21.13 17.57 -10.55
CA THR A 48 20.78 17.63 -9.13
C THR A 48 20.50 16.23 -8.61
N THR A 49 20.75 16.00 -7.33
CA THR A 49 20.38 14.73 -6.70
C THR A 49 18.88 14.55 -6.81
N LEU A 50 18.44 13.48 -7.50
CA LEU A 50 17.03 13.12 -7.60
C LEU A 50 16.45 13.00 -6.20
N LYS A 51 15.35 13.69 -5.96
CA LYS A 51 14.59 13.55 -4.73
C LYS A 51 13.99 12.15 -4.68
N GLU A 52 14.28 11.43 -3.61
CA GLU A 52 13.61 10.17 -3.30
C GLU A 52 12.49 10.39 -2.28
N ALA A 53 11.47 9.54 -2.34
CA ALA A 53 10.42 9.53 -1.34
C ALA A 53 10.92 8.94 -0.01
N ASP A 54 10.62 9.62 1.10
CA ASP A 54 10.94 9.14 2.44
C ASP A 54 9.79 8.29 3.01
N TRP A 55 9.70 7.04 2.53
CA TRP A 55 8.63 6.13 2.94
C TRP A 55 8.64 5.81 4.44
N LYS A 56 9.81 5.83 5.09
CA LYS A 56 9.90 5.62 6.55
C LYS A 56 9.29 6.78 7.31
N PHE A 57 9.53 8.01 6.87
CA PHE A 57 8.88 9.19 7.42
C PHE A 57 7.36 9.13 7.20
N VAL A 58 6.91 8.81 5.99
CA VAL A 58 5.48 8.70 5.64
C VAL A 58 4.78 7.68 6.55
N ALA A 59 5.31 6.46 6.65
CA ALA A 59 4.72 5.41 7.49
C ALA A 59 4.64 5.84 8.96
N LYS A 60 5.74 6.39 9.50
CA LYS A 60 5.79 6.85 10.90
C LYS A 60 4.79 7.98 11.17
N ARG A 61 4.68 8.95 10.27
CA ARG A 61 3.82 10.12 10.46
C ARG A 61 2.34 9.79 10.27
N CYS A 62 1.98 9.03 9.24
CA CYS A 62 0.60 8.56 9.06
C CYS A 62 0.13 7.76 10.28
N ALA A 63 0.91 6.77 10.74
CA ALA A 63 0.55 5.97 11.90
C ALA A 63 0.36 6.82 13.17
N ALA A 64 1.28 7.76 13.43
CA ALA A 64 1.16 8.65 14.59
C ALA A 64 -0.10 9.53 14.55
N LEU A 65 -0.44 10.09 13.38
CA LEU A 65 -1.64 10.91 13.22
C LEU A 65 -2.92 10.06 13.34
N ILE A 66 -2.95 8.86 12.77
CA ILE A 66 -4.07 7.93 12.89
C ILE A 66 -4.30 7.55 14.36
N GLU A 67 -3.22 7.32 15.11
CA GLU A 67 -3.30 6.97 16.52
C GLU A 67 -3.80 8.11 17.40
N THR A 68 -3.40 9.36 17.11
CA THR A 68 -3.50 10.46 18.09
C THR A 68 -4.35 11.65 17.68
N ARG A 69 -4.65 11.82 16.40
CA ARG A 69 -5.29 13.04 15.87
C ARG A 69 -6.55 12.76 15.08
N SER A 70 -6.51 11.80 14.15
CA SER A 70 -7.60 11.64 13.19
C SER A 70 -7.73 10.23 12.63
N LYS A 71 -8.95 9.69 12.63
CA LYS A 71 -9.31 8.52 11.83
C LYS A 71 -9.60 9.03 10.42
N ASP A 72 -8.58 8.95 9.57
CA ASP A 72 -8.60 9.54 8.23
C ASP A 72 -8.17 8.53 7.16
N LEU A 73 -8.97 8.44 6.10
CA LEU A 73 -8.79 7.48 5.02
C LEU A 73 -7.62 7.83 4.10
N GLN A 74 -7.33 9.12 3.90
CA GLN A 74 -6.16 9.57 3.13
C GLN A 74 -4.87 9.18 3.86
N LEU A 75 -4.81 9.39 5.18
CA LEU A 75 -3.68 8.94 5.98
C LEU A 75 -3.51 7.41 5.91
N ALA A 76 -4.61 6.67 5.99
CA ALA A 76 -4.60 5.20 5.97
C ALA A 76 -4.12 4.63 4.63
N VAL A 77 -4.58 5.18 3.49
CA VAL A 77 -4.11 4.71 2.18
C VAL A 77 -2.65 5.08 1.92
N TRP A 78 -2.18 6.23 2.40
CA TRP A 78 -0.77 6.59 2.32
C TRP A 78 0.12 5.74 3.23
N LEU A 79 -0.39 5.35 4.40
CA LEU A 79 0.26 4.37 5.26
C LEU A 79 0.39 3.02 4.55
N ALA A 80 -0.64 2.57 3.82
CA ALA A 80 -0.58 1.32 3.07
C ALA A 80 0.50 1.31 1.98
N GLU A 81 0.62 2.40 1.21
CA GLU A 81 1.72 2.55 0.24
C GLU A 81 3.09 2.55 0.93
N ALA A 82 3.25 3.32 2.01
CA ALA A 82 4.52 3.43 2.71
C ALA A 82 4.93 2.12 3.39
N ASN A 83 3.98 1.37 3.96
CA ASN A 83 4.24 0.07 4.54
C ASN A 83 4.58 -0.97 3.48
N ALA A 84 3.93 -0.96 2.31
CA ALA A 84 4.33 -1.81 1.19
C ALA A 84 5.78 -1.55 0.76
N LYS A 85 6.18 -0.26 0.73
CA LYS A 85 7.53 0.18 0.35
C LYS A 85 8.62 -0.12 1.38
N THR A 86 8.26 -0.29 2.65
CA THR A 86 9.24 -0.44 3.74
C THR A 86 9.21 -1.80 4.43
N ALA A 87 8.10 -2.52 4.33
CA ALA A 87 7.84 -3.80 4.99
C ALA A 87 7.20 -4.84 4.05
N GLY A 88 7.16 -4.59 2.74
CA GLY A 88 6.69 -5.54 1.73
C GLY A 88 5.21 -5.89 1.87
N LEU A 89 4.84 -7.09 1.41
CA LEU A 89 3.44 -7.53 1.41
C LEU A 89 2.84 -7.65 2.81
N ARG A 90 3.61 -8.07 3.82
CA ARG A 90 3.14 -8.08 5.20
C ARG A 90 2.64 -6.70 5.64
N GLY A 91 3.46 -5.67 5.43
CA GLY A 91 3.10 -4.30 5.79
C GLY A 91 1.92 -3.75 4.97
N LEU A 92 1.81 -4.13 3.69
CA LEU A 92 0.66 -3.80 2.87
C LEU A 92 -0.62 -4.42 3.43
N GLY A 93 -0.60 -5.72 3.74
CA GLY A 93 -1.76 -6.43 4.30
C GLY A 93 -2.24 -5.83 5.62
N GLU A 94 -1.32 -5.54 6.54
CA GLU A 94 -1.66 -4.92 7.84
C GLU A 94 -2.31 -3.54 7.68
N ALA A 95 -1.86 -2.75 6.70
CA ALA A 95 -2.45 -1.44 6.43
C ALA A 95 -3.78 -1.52 5.67
N LEU A 96 -3.95 -2.51 4.78
CA LEU A 96 -5.26 -2.79 4.17
C LEU A 96 -6.27 -3.26 5.22
N GLU A 97 -5.82 -4.01 6.23
CA GLU A 97 -6.66 -4.46 7.34
C GLU A 97 -7.08 -3.28 8.21
N LEU A 98 -6.17 -2.33 8.45
CA LEU A 98 -6.50 -1.06 9.09
C LEU A 98 -7.56 -0.30 8.30
N ILE A 99 -7.44 -0.19 6.97
CA ILE A 99 -8.43 0.51 6.13
C ILE A 99 -9.79 -0.17 6.25
N ALA A 100 -9.85 -1.50 6.14
CA ALA A 100 -11.10 -2.26 6.29
C ALA A 100 -11.75 -1.99 7.67
N ALA A 101 -10.96 -2.11 8.74
CA ALA A 101 -11.45 -1.90 10.09
C ALA A 101 -11.88 -0.45 10.36
N LEU A 102 -11.24 0.55 9.74
CA LEU A 102 -11.68 1.95 9.81
C LEU A 102 -13.04 2.14 9.11
N CYS A 103 -13.22 1.54 7.93
CA CYS A 103 -14.49 1.57 7.20
C CYS A 103 -15.61 0.85 7.97
N GLU A 104 -15.31 -0.25 8.65
CA GLU A 104 -16.31 -0.96 9.47
C GLU A 104 -16.70 -0.16 10.72
N ARG A 105 -15.71 0.27 11.51
CA ARG A 105 -15.91 0.78 12.88
C ARG A 105 -16.26 2.26 12.95
N TYR A 106 -15.74 3.06 12.02
CA TYR A 106 -15.73 4.52 12.14
C TYR A 106 -16.42 5.25 11.00
N TRP A 107 -17.08 4.53 10.08
CA TRP A 107 -17.62 5.10 8.82
C TRP A 107 -18.31 6.46 8.99
N ASP A 108 -19.22 6.60 9.94
CA ASP A 108 -20.04 7.82 10.06
C ASP A 108 -19.20 9.05 10.43
N GLY A 109 -18.10 8.87 11.19
CA GLY A 109 -17.19 9.94 11.58
C GLY A 109 -15.84 9.92 10.86
N LEU A 110 -15.59 8.95 9.97
CA LEU A 110 -14.30 8.75 9.31
C LEU A 110 -13.96 9.95 8.41
N TYR A 111 -12.78 10.53 8.54
CA TYR A 111 -12.36 11.60 7.66
C TYR A 111 -11.88 11.06 6.30
N PRO A 112 -12.12 11.78 5.20
CA PRO A 112 -12.91 13.01 5.13
C PRO A 112 -14.40 12.78 5.35
N LEU A 113 -15.06 13.69 6.07
CA LEU A 113 -16.51 13.66 6.26
C LEU A 113 -17.23 13.85 4.91
N PRO A 114 -18.45 13.31 4.75
CA PRO A 114 -19.24 13.57 3.56
C PRO A 114 -19.60 15.05 3.44
N ASP A 115 -19.64 15.54 2.20
CA ASP A 115 -20.06 16.91 1.86
C ASP A 115 -21.28 16.87 0.92
N GLU A 116 -21.52 17.96 0.17
CA GLU A 116 -22.65 18.05 -0.77
C GLU A 116 -22.60 16.99 -1.87
N ASP A 117 -21.40 16.50 -2.21
CA ASP A 117 -21.17 15.43 -3.18
C ASP A 117 -21.15 14.04 -2.50
N GLY A 118 -21.55 13.96 -1.23
CA GLY A 118 -21.62 12.70 -0.48
C GLY A 118 -20.24 12.15 -0.14
N PHE A 119 -19.95 10.90 -0.53
CA PHE A 119 -18.73 10.19 -0.13
C PHE A 119 -17.62 10.20 -1.19
N GLU A 120 -17.69 11.06 -2.21
CA GLU A 120 -16.75 11.10 -3.34
C GLU A 120 -15.28 11.15 -2.91
N ARG A 121 -14.94 11.95 -1.88
CA ARG A 121 -13.56 12.01 -1.37
C ARG A 121 -13.11 10.68 -0.76
N ARG A 122 -14.00 9.92 -0.13
CA ARG A 122 -13.69 8.58 0.40
C ARG A 122 -13.56 7.57 -0.73
N ILE A 123 -14.48 7.60 -1.69
CA ILE A 123 -14.45 6.76 -2.91
C ILE A 123 -13.14 6.99 -3.66
N GLY A 124 -12.69 8.24 -3.81
CA GLY A 124 -11.43 8.58 -4.45
C GLY A 124 -10.21 7.98 -3.75
N ASN A 125 -10.14 8.03 -2.41
CA ASN A 125 -9.05 7.40 -1.66
C ASN A 125 -9.06 5.86 -1.81
N LEU A 126 -10.23 5.23 -1.71
CA LEU A 126 -10.40 3.79 -1.88
C LEU A 126 -10.06 3.33 -3.31
N SER A 127 -10.50 4.10 -4.31
CA SER A 127 -10.17 3.87 -5.72
C SER A 127 -8.68 3.99 -5.98
N TRP A 128 -8.03 4.99 -5.37
CA TRP A 128 -6.60 5.18 -5.48
C TRP A 128 -5.83 3.99 -4.92
N ILE A 129 -6.15 3.51 -3.72
CA ILE A 129 -5.45 2.35 -3.15
C ILE A 129 -5.74 1.06 -3.94
N ALA A 130 -6.99 0.85 -4.39
CA ALA A 130 -7.35 -0.28 -5.24
C ALA A 130 -6.55 -0.29 -6.55
N ALA A 131 -6.34 0.88 -7.16
CA ALA A 131 -5.50 1.05 -8.34
C ALA A 131 -4.00 0.95 -8.03
N ARG A 132 -3.58 1.26 -6.80
CA ARG A 132 -2.17 1.28 -6.37
C ARG A 132 -1.61 -0.10 -6.01
N VAL A 133 -2.42 -0.96 -5.42
CA VAL A 133 -2.02 -2.32 -5.00
C VAL A 133 -1.38 -3.13 -6.15
N PRO A 134 -1.90 -3.15 -7.39
CA PRO A 134 -1.25 -3.84 -8.50
C PRO A 134 0.21 -3.43 -8.74
N GLN A 135 0.52 -2.13 -8.71
CA GLN A 135 1.90 -1.69 -8.91
C GLN A 135 2.77 -2.03 -7.71
N LEU A 136 2.26 -1.91 -6.48
CA LEU A 136 2.99 -2.30 -5.27
C LEU A 136 3.31 -3.81 -5.25
N ALA A 137 2.37 -4.65 -5.69
CA ALA A 137 2.61 -6.08 -5.85
C ALA A 137 3.66 -6.35 -6.94
N ALA A 138 3.60 -5.64 -8.06
CA ALA A 138 4.57 -5.81 -9.15
C ALA A 138 5.99 -5.34 -8.79
N GLU A 139 6.10 -4.32 -7.92
CA GLU A 139 7.34 -3.74 -7.41
C GLU A 139 7.89 -4.52 -6.20
N CYS A 140 7.13 -5.44 -5.62
CA CYS A 140 7.56 -6.24 -4.48
C CYS A 140 8.72 -7.17 -4.88
N PRO A 141 9.82 -7.24 -4.10
CA PRO A 141 10.89 -8.18 -4.34
C PRO A 141 10.41 -9.62 -4.30
N VAL A 142 10.77 -10.40 -5.32
CA VAL A 142 10.49 -11.84 -5.43
C VAL A 142 11.77 -12.69 -5.37
N THR A 143 12.90 -12.07 -5.03
CA THR A 143 14.19 -12.74 -4.80
C THR A 143 14.95 -12.12 -3.62
N GLU A 144 15.81 -12.91 -2.97
CA GLU A 144 16.76 -12.40 -1.98
C GLU A 144 18.01 -11.79 -2.65
N GLY A 145 18.70 -10.89 -1.96
CA GLY A 145 19.93 -10.26 -2.45
C GLY A 145 19.64 -9.15 -3.45
N ALA A 146 19.70 -9.46 -4.76
CA ALA A 146 19.50 -8.47 -5.83
C ALA A 146 18.06 -7.90 -5.89
N ALA A 147 17.13 -8.49 -5.12
CA ALA A 147 15.78 -7.98 -4.87
C ALA A 147 14.94 -7.71 -6.14
N PHE A 148 15.14 -8.52 -7.18
CA PHE A 148 14.32 -8.46 -8.39
C PHE A 148 12.84 -8.62 -8.07
N SER A 149 12.01 -7.82 -8.72
CA SER A 149 10.56 -7.78 -8.63
C SER A 149 9.89 -8.43 -9.83
N MET A 150 8.56 -8.58 -9.81
CA MET A 150 7.81 -9.05 -10.98
C MET A 150 7.97 -8.12 -12.20
N ARG A 151 8.09 -6.81 -11.94
CA ARG A 151 8.36 -5.80 -12.99
C ARG A 151 9.74 -5.98 -13.62
N ASP A 152 10.75 -6.34 -12.83
CA ASP A 152 12.09 -6.61 -13.35
C ASP A 152 12.10 -7.86 -14.24
N ILE A 153 11.33 -8.88 -13.87
CA ILE A 153 11.15 -10.09 -14.68
C ILE A 153 10.51 -9.76 -16.03
N GLU A 154 9.47 -8.92 -16.03
CA GLU A 154 8.81 -8.49 -17.27
C GLU A 154 9.75 -7.66 -18.14
N THR A 155 10.52 -6.76 -17.53
CA THR A 155 11.52 -5.93 -18.23
C THR A 155 12.65 -6.78 -18.79
N ALA A 156 13.16 -7.77 -18.06
CA ALA A 156 14.21 -8.66 -18.55
C ALA A 156 13.78 -9.43 -19.81
N ARG A 157 12.50 -9.80 -19.93
CA ARG A 157 11.96 -10.46 -21.13
C ARG A 157 12.08 -9.61 -22.39
N THR A 158 12.10 -8.28 -22.26
CA THR A 158 12.29 -7.36 -23.39
C THR A 158 13.76 -7.06 -23.69
N HIS A 159 14.67 -7.32 -22.74
CA HIS A 159 16.10 -7.02 -22.85
C HIS A 159 16.98 -8.21 -23.27
N GLY A 160 16.43 -9.43 -23.32
CA GLY A 160 17.09 -10.61 -23.90
C GLY A 160 17.58 -11.64 -22.88
N ALA A 161 18.23 -12.69 -23.38
CA ALA A 161 18.54 -13.90 -22.61
C ALA A 161 19.44 -13.66 -21.39
N ASP A 162 20.38 -12.73 -21.47
CA ASP A 162 21.33 -12.46 -20.37
C ASP A 162 20.64 -11.87 -19.14
N ALA A 163 19.72 -10.91 -19.33
CA ALA A 163 18.93 -10.33 -18.24
C ALA A 163 18.01 -11.37 -17.58
N ILE A 164 17.50 -12.33 -18.36
CA ILE A 164 16.71 -13.46 -17.83
C ILE A 164 17.60 -14.39 -17.00
N ALA A 165 18.82 -14.67 -17.45
CA ALA A 165 19.76 -15.56 -16.76
C ALA A 165 20.14 -15.04 -15.37
N ASP A 166 20.35 -13.73 -15.21
CA ASP A 166 20.65 -13.11 -13.92
C ASP A 166 19.51 -13.28 -12.90
N ILE A 167 18.28 -13.07 -13.35
CA ILE A 167 17.08 -13.28 -12.54
C ILE A 167 16.92 -14.76 -12.17
N GLU A 168 17.12 -15.69 -13.11
CA GLU A 168 17.07 -17.11 -12.80
C GLU A 168 18.13 -17.54 -11.78
N ALA A 169 19.34 -16.98 -11.89
CA ALA A 169 20.42 -17.22 -10.93
C ALA A 169 20.08 -16.64 -9.54
N ALA A 170 19.40 -15.49 -9.47
CA ALA A 170 18.88 -14.96 -8.20
C ALA A 170 17.78 -15.87 -7.63
N ARG A 171 16.80 -16.29 -8.43
CA ARG A 171 15.72 -17.20 -8.02
C ARG A 171 16.25 -18.53 -7.47
N LYS A 172 17.29 -19.09 -8.07
CA LYS A 172 17.94 -20.34 -7.58
C LYS A 172 18.63 -20.17 -6.23
N ARG A 173 19.06 -18.95 -5.89
CA ARG A 173 19.73 -18.62 -4.61
C ARG A 173 18.74 -18.19 -3.53
N THR A 174 17.56 -17.72 -3.90
CA THR A 174 16.47 -17.41 -2.98
C THR A 174 16.01 -18.64 -2.22
N SER A 175 15.89 -18.51 -0.91
CA SER A 175 15.52 -19.60 -0.01
C SER A 175 14.04 -19.99 -0.16
N LYS A 176 13.73 -21.26 0.13
CA LYS A 176 12.34 -21.73 0.25
C LYS A 176 11.57 -20.96 1.32
N ALA A 177 12.24 -20.60 2.42
CA ALA A 177 11.65 -19.84 3.52
C ALA A 177 11.18 -18.45 3.06
N PHE A 178 11.96 -17.78 2.21
CA PHE A 178 11.55 -16.52 1.60
C PHE A 178 10.29 -16.71 0.74
N TYR A 179 10.24 -17.71 -0.13
CA TYR A 179 9.06 -17.96 -0.97
C TYR A 179 7.84 -18.37 -0.14
N ALA A 180 8.01 -19.16 0.92
CA ALA A 180 6.93 -19.51 1.84
C ALA A 180 6.37 -18.27 2.55
N ALA A 181 7.23 -17.36 3.01
CA ALA A 181 6.80 -16.10 3.60
C ALA A 181 6.08 -15.20 2.58
N LEU A 182 6.61 -15.10 1.35
CA LEU A 182 6.01 -14.32 0.27
C LEU A 182 4.61 -14.83 -0.10
N VAL A 183 4.42 -16.16 -0.17
CA VAL A 183 3.11 -16.79 -0.36
C VAL A 183 2.18 -16.47 0.81
N ALA A 184 2.63 -16.64 2.05
CA ALA A 184 1.81 -16.38 3.23
C ALA A 184 1.36 -14.92 3.33
N ASP A 185 2.26 -13.97 3.07
CA ASP A 185 1.97 -12.55 3.07
C ASP A 185 1.04 -12.16 1.91
N GLY A 186 1.26 -12.72 0.71
CA GLY A 186 0.38 -12.49 -0.44
C GLY A 186 -1.03 -13.04 -0.23
N THR A 187 -1.16 -14.23 0.37
CA THR A 187 -2.46 -14.79 0.77
C THR A 187 -3.14 -13.94 1.82
N TYR A 188 -2.42 -13.46 2.83
CA TYR A 188 -2.97 -12.55 3.83
C TYR A 188 -3.50 -11.25 3.20
N CYS A 189 -2.78 -10.64 2.25
CA CYS A 189 -3.29 -9.49 1.49
C CYS A 189 -4.59 -9.81 0.72
N LEU A 190 -4.70 -11.02 0.16
CA LEU A 190 -5.92 -11.45 -0.55
C LEU A 190 -7.12 -11.57 0.40
N ASP A 191 -6.93 -12.20 1.56
CA ASP A 191 -7.98 -12.35 2.56
C ASP A 191 -8.45 -10.99 3.08
N VAL A 192 -7.51 -10.09 3.36
CA VAL A 192 -7.80 -8.73 3.80
C VAL A 192 -8.50 -7.90 2.71
N LEU A 193 -8.15 -8.07 1.43
CA LEU A 193 -8.86 -7.40 0.33
C LEU A 193 -10.33 -7.83 0.25
N VAL A 194 -10.65 -9.09 0.57
CA VAL A 194 -12.04 -9.54 0.64
C VAL A 194 -12.77 -8.82 1.77
N ALA A 195 -12.16 -8.72 2.95
CA ALA A 195 -12.74 -7.99 4.08
C ALA A 195 -12.92 -6.49 3.75
N LEU A 196 -11.93 -5.86 3.11
CA LEU A 196 -12.01 -4.47 2.67
C LEU A 196 -13.15 -4.25 1.68
N GLU A 197 -13.27 -5.10 0.65
CA GLU A 197 -14.36 -5.02 -0.33
C GLU A 197 -15.72 -5.16 0.34
N GLN A 198 -15.90 -6.12 1.26
CA GLN A 198 -17.13 -6.28 2.04
C GLN A 198 -17.46 -5.05 2.89
N ALA A 199 -16.46 -4.47 3.57
CA ALA A 199 -16.63 -3.27 4.38
C ALA A 199 -17.03 -2.05 3.54
N VAL A 200 -16.46 -1.92 2.33
CA VAL A 200 -16.76 -0.85 1.38
C VAL A 200 -18.16 -1.04 0.78
N ASP A 201 -18.49 -2.24 0.31
CA ASP A 201 -19.78 -2.57 -0.32
C ASP A 201 -20.94 -2.37 0.66
N ALA A 202 -20.75 -2.69 1.94
CA ALA A 202 -21.74 -2.45 2.99
C ALA A 202 -22.11 -0.97 3.19
N ARG A 203 -21.25 -0.05 2.71
CA ARG A 203 -21.42 1.40 2.87
C ARG A 203 -21.78 2.11 1.58
N LEU A 204 -21.20 1.68 0.47
CA LEU A 204 -21.27 2.37 -0.82
C LEU A 204 -22.01 1.56 -1.90
N GLY A 205 -22.23 0.27 -1.70
CA GLY A 205 -22.85 -0.60 -2.70
C GLY A 205 -22.15 -0.48 -4.06
N ALA A 206 -22.91 -0.18 -5.11
CA ALA A 206 -22.40 -0.07 -6.48
C ALA A 206 -21.51 1.16 -6.74
N ASP A 207 -21.50 2.14 -5.84
CA ASP A 207 -20.68 3.35 -5.96
C ASP A 207 -19.24 3.13 -5.43
N GLY A 208 -18.98 1.98 -4.79
CA GLY A 208 -17.65 1.58 -4.32
C GLY A 208 -16.69 1.22 -5.47
N PRO A 209 -15.37 1.34 -5.26
CA PRO A 209 -14.39 0.90 -6.26
C PRO A 209 -14.32 -0.62 -6.40
N SER A 210 -13.92 -1.08 -7.59
CA SER A 210 -13.56 -2.48 -7.80
C SER A 210 -12.15 -2.79 -7.29
N PHE A 211 -12.02 -3.89 -6.53
CA PHE A 211 -10.73 -4.43 -6.10
C PHE A 211 -10.23 -5.59 -7.00
N GLY A 212 -10.88 -5.83 -8.15
CA GLY A 212 -10.57 -6.98 -9.02
C GLY A 212 -9.12 -7.01 -9.53
N ASN A 213 -8.59 -5.85 -9.94
CA ASN A 213 -7.21 -5.75 -10.43
C ASN A 213 -6.19 -5.97 -9.30
N ALA A 214 -6.46 -5.42 -8.12
CA ALA A 214 -5.63 -5.64 -6.92
C ALA A 214 -5.56 -7.13 -6.57
N ARG A 215 -6.73 -7.80 -6.55
CA ARG A 215 -6.83 -9.24 -6.30
C ARG A 215 -6.04 -10.05 -7.34
N SER A 216 -6.20 -9.73 -8.62
CA SER A 216 -5.54 -10.44 -9.72
C SER A 216 -4.01 -10.31 -9.65
N ALA A 217 -3.50 -9.11 -9.33
CA ALA A 217 -2.07 -8.87 -9.19
C ALA A 217 -1.46 -9.67 -8.02
N LEU A 218 -2.12 -9.71 -6.86
CA LEU A 218 -1.66 -10.49 -5.71
C LEU A 218 -1.75 -12.01 -5.97
N GLN A 219 -2.81 -12.48 -6.64
CA GLN A 219 -2.93 -13.88 -7.07
C GLN A 219 -1.80 -14.29 -8.01
N ASN A 220 -1.44 -13.44 -8.96
CA ASN A 220 -0.32 -13.69 -9.88
C ASN A 220 1.01 -13.81 -9.13
N LEU A 221 1.25 -12.95 -8.13
CA LEU A 221 2.46 -13.01 -7.30
C LEU A 221 2.49 -14.29 -6.45
N VAL A 222 1.38 -14.64 -5.80
CA VAL A 222 1.27 -15.87 -5.00
C VAL A 222 1.50 -17.11 -5.89
N HIS A 223 0.87 -17.14 -7.07
CA HIS A 223 1.05 -18.22 -8.04
C HIS A 223 2.51 -18.32 -8.51
N PHE A 224 3.18 -17.20 -8.76
CA PHE A 224 4.60 -17.17 -9.11
C PHE A 224 5.50 -17.77 -8.02
N ALA A 225 5.24 -17.46 -6.75
CA ALA A 225 6.07 -17.86 -5.62
C ALA A 225 5.82 -19.32 -5.17
N THR A 226 4.60 -19.82 -5.34
CA THR A 226 4.15 -21.13 -4.82
C THR A 226 5.06 -22.31 -5.22
N PRO A 227 5.49 -22.49 -6.49
CA PRO A 227 6.34 -23.62 -6.87
C PRO A 227 7.69 -23.67 -6.16
N ALA A 228 8.21 -22.52 -5.72
CA ALA A 228 9.50 -22.41 -5.04
C ALA A 228 9.39 -22.43 -3.50
N ALA A 229 8.15 -22.40 -2.96
CA ALA A 229 7.87 -22.52 -1.54
C ALA A 229 7.80 -23.98 -1.05
N GLY A 230 7.54 -24.93 -1.97
CA GLY A 230 7.47 -26.38 -1.70
C GLY A 230 8.82 -27.08 -1.58
#